data_AF-A0A7C2KHL0-F1
#
_entry.id   AF-A0A7C2KHL0-F1
#
_cell.length_a   1.000
_cell.length_b   1.000
_cell.length_c   1.000
_cell.angle_alpha   90.00
_cell.angle_beta   90.00
_cell.angle_gamma   90.00
#
_symmetry.space_group_name_H-M   'P 1'
#
loop_
_entity.id
_entity.type
_entity.pdbx_description
1 polymer ?
#
loop_
_entity_poly.entity_id
_entity_poly.type
_entity_poly.pdbx_seq_one_letter_code
_entity_poly.pdbx_strand_id
1 'polypeptide(L)' 'MTERELKQFLLAQIEEINRYKWIESEKRSCDIGFQQAALEWISQYSATFKNYWVGCLRSFSGQGTAK' A
#
# COMPACT_ATOMS: atom_id res chain seq x y z
N MET A 1 0.46 7.34 -14.30
CA MET A 1 -0.08 7.65 -12.97
C MET A 1 -0.03 9.17 -12.83
N THR A 2 -1.18 9.81 -12.65
CA THR A 2 -1.29 11.25 -12.43
C THR A 2 -0.87 11.62 -11.01
N GLU A 3 -0.70 12.91 -10.71
CA GLU A 3 -0.40 13.39 -9.35
C GLU A 3 -1.44 12.92 -8.32
N ARG A 4 -2.73 12.99 -8.69
CA ARG A 4 -3.84 12.56 -7.82
C ARG A 4 -3.75 11.07 -7.50
N GLU A 5 -3.48 10.25 -8.52
CA GLU A 5 -3.32 8.80 -8.35
C GLU A 5 -2.08 8.47 -7.52
N LEU A 6 -0.96 9.17 -7.74
CA LEU A 6 0.25 9.00 -6.96
C LEU A 6 0.01 9.32 -5.48
N LYS A 7 -0.70 10.41 -5.18
CA LYS A 7 -1.06 10.77 -3.81
C LYS A 7 -1.89 9.69 -3.13
N GLN A 8 -2.90 9.15 -3.82
CA GLN A 8 -3.74 8.07 -3.30
C GLN A 8 -2.93 6.79 -3.08
N PHE A 9 -2.04 6.46 -4.02
CA PHE A 9 -1.13 5.32 -3.89
C PHE A 9 -0.24 5.44 -2.65
N LEU A 10 0.37 6.60 -2.42
CA LEU A 10 1.22 6.85 -1.26
C LEU A 10 0.45 6.77 0.07
N LEU A 11 -0.77 7.29 0.11
CA LEU A 11 -1.64 7.15 1.30
C LEU A 11 -1.96 5.68 1.59
N ALA A 12 -2.34 4.92 0.56
CA ALA A 12 -2.65 3.50 0.72
C ALA A 12 -1.42 2.67 1.16
N GLN A 13 -0.22 3.03 0.69
CA GLN A 13 1.04 2.43 1.16
C GLN A 13 1.27 2.69 2.66
N ILE A 14 1.07 3.94 3.11
CA ILE A 14 1.22 4.30 4.53
C ILE A 14 0.21 3.55 5.40
N GLU A 15 -1.03 3.37 4.94
CA GLU A 15 -2.03 2.57 5.65
C GLU A 15 -1.62 1.11 5.80
N GLU A 16 -1.10 0.49 4.74
CA GLU A 16 -0.61 -0.89 4.80
C GLU A 16 0.61 -1.05 5.72
N ILE A 17 1.55 -0.10 5.70
CA ILE A 17 2.69 -0.10 6.63
C ILE A 17 2.21 0.00 8.08
N ASN A 18 1.20 0.83 8.36
CA ASN A 18 0.64 0.94 9.71
C ASN A 18 -0.07 -0.34 10.16
N ARG A 19 -0.79 -1.01 9.25
CA ARG A 19 -1.40 -2.33 9.52
C ARG A 19 -0.34 -3.38 9.80
N TYR A 20 0.70 -3.45 8.97
CA TYR A 20 1.83 -4.35 9.17
C TYR A 20 2.49 -4.11 10.52
N LYS A 21 2.78 -2.84 10.85
CA LYS A 21 3.32 -2.46 12.16
C LYS A 21 2.46 -3.00 13.30
N TRP A 22 1.14 -2.77 13.26
CA TRP A 22 0.24 -3.25 14.30
C TRP A 22 0.30 -4.78 14.44
N ILE A 23 0.15 -5.52 13.34
CA ILE A 23 0.19 -6.99 13.34
C ILE A 23 1.51 -7.52 13.91
N GLU A 24 2.64 -6.94 13.49
CA GLU A 24 3.96 -7.38 13.92
C GLU A 24 4.29 -6.97 15.36
N SER A 25 3.74 -5.86 15.84
CA SER A 25 3.84 -5.45 17.24
C SER A 25 3.04 -6.38 18.15
N GLU A 26 1.83 -6.78 17.74
CA GLU A 26 1.03 -7.78 18.47
C GLU A 26 1.78 -9.12 18.58
N LYS A 27 2.37 -9.58 17.46
CA LYS A 27 3.14 -10.84 17.43
C LYS A 27 4.37 -10.83 18.35
N ARG A 28 5.06 -9.70 18.44
CA ARG A 28 6.26 -9.55 19.30
C ARG A 28 5.93 -9.10 20.72
N SER A 29 4.67 -8.79 21.00
CA SER A 29 4.21 -8.18 22.26
C SER A 29 5.00 -6.90 22.62
N CYS A 30 5.50 -6.19 21.60
CA CYS A 30 6.26 -4.95 21.74
C CYS A 30 6.10 -4.10 20.48
N ASP A 31 6.15 -2.78 20.61
CA ASP A 31 6.08 -1.91 19.43
C ASP A 31 7.39 -1.99 18.63
N ILE A 32 7.31 -2.47 17.39
CA ILE A 32 8.45 -2.52 16.48
C ILE A 32 8.84 -1.15 15.92
N GLY A 33 7.96 -0.15 16.04
CA GLY A 33 8.18 1.19 15.53
C GLY A 33 7.97 1.30 14.01
N PHE A 34 7.71 2.53 13.57
CA PHE A 34 7.34 2.80 12.18
C PHE A 34 8.49 2.56 11.18
N GLN A 35 9.70 2.97 11.51
CA GLN A 35 10.85 2.87 10.60
C GLN A 35 11.19 1.41 10.27
N GLN A 36 11.21 0.53 11.29
CA GLN A 36 11.47 -0.89 11.09
C GLN A 36 10.33 -1.54 10.30
N ALA A 37 9.07 -1.28 10.70
CA ALA A 37 7.90 -1.76 9.97
C ALA A 37 7.91 -1.36 8.50
N ALA A 38 8.24 -0.10 8.20
CA ALA A 38 8.31 0.41 6.83
C ALA A 38 9.40 -0.29 6.02
N LEU A 39 10.61 -0.45 6.58
CA LEU A 39 11.72 -1.12 5.88
C LEU A 39 11.38 -2.58 5.56
N GLU A 40 10.86 -3.32 6.54
CA GLU A 40 10.47 -4.72 6.34
C GLU A 40 9.32 -4.84 5.34
N TRP A 41 8.29 -3.99 5.46
CA TRP A 41 7.15 -4.03 4.56
C TRP A 41 7.51 -3.64 3.13
N ILE A 42 8.33 -2.61 2.94
CA ILE A 42 8.79 -2.19 1.60
C ILE A 42 9.59 -3.30 0.93
N SER A 43 10.46 -3.97 1.69
CA SER A 43 11.28 -5.08 1.18
C SER A 43 10.42 -6.26 0.70
N GLN A 44 9.35 -6.59 1.42
CA GLN A 44 8.57 -7.82 1.17
C GLN A 44 7.31 -7.62 0.31
N TYR A 45 6.61 -6.49 0.45
CA TYR A 45 5.24 -6.33 -0.06
C TYR A 45 5.07 -5.19 -1.08
N SER A 46 5.97 -4.20 -1.13
CA SER A 46 5.76 -2.99 -1.95
C SER A 46 5.57 -3.27 -3.43
N ALA A 47 6.34 -4.19 -4.01
CA ALA A 47 6.28 -4.54 -5.42
C ALA A 47 4.93 -5.19 -5.78
N THR A 48 4.50 -6.17 -4.98
CA THR A 48 3.22 -6.86 -5.15
C THR A 48 2.05 -5.91 -4.95
N PHE A 49 2.11 -5.05 -3.93
CA PHE A 49 1.06 -4.07 -3.68
C PHE A 49 0.94 -3.07 -4.83
N LYS A 50 2.06 -2.57 -5.37
CA LYS A 50 2.05 -1.67 -6.54
C LYS A 50 1.37 -2.32 -7.73
N ASN A 51 1.67 -3.59 -8.01
CA ASN A 51 1.05 -4.32 -9.12
C ASN A 51 -0.46 -4.48 -8.92
N TYR A 52 -0.89 -4.82 -7.71
CA TYR A 52 -2.32 -4.89 -7.34
C TYR A 52 -3.01 -3.53 -7.52
N TRP A 53 -2.43 -2.46 -6.98
CA TRP A 53 -3.02 -1.13 -6.99
C TRP A 53 -3.12 -0.55 -8.40
N VAL A 54 -2.06 -0.70 -9.22
CA VAL A 54 -2.07 -0.30 -10.63
C VAL A 54 -3.03 -1.16 -11.46
N GLY A 55 -3.12 -2.46 -11.17
CA GLY A 55 -4.10 -3.35 -11.78
C GLY A 55 -5.53 -2.89 -11.53
N CYS A 56 -5.89 -2.63 -10.26
CA CYS A 56 -7.19 -2.09 -9.87
C CYS A 56 -7.48 -0.73 -10.53
N LEU A 57 -6.52 0.19 -10.55
CA LEU A 57 -6.67 1.50 -11.19
C LEU A 57 -7.02 1.37 -12.68
N ARG A 58 -6.32 0.48 -13.40
CA ARG A 58 -6.55 0.24 -14.84
C ARG A 58 -7.89 -0.44 -15.13
N SER A 59 -8.33 -1.32 -14.24
CA SER A 59 -9.64 -1.97 -14.34
C SER A 59 -10.80 -0.98 -14.16
N PHE A 60 -10.64 0.04 -13.33
CA PHE A 60 -11.64 1.10 -13.14
C PHE A 60 -11.69 2.10 -14.29
N SER A 61 -10.55 2.39 -14.94
CA SER A 61 -10.51 3.29 -16.09
C SER A 61 -11.16 2.75 -17.38
N GLY A 62 -11.62 1.48 -17.36
CA GLY A 62 -12.27 0.82 -18.51
C GLY A 62 -13.79 0.98 -18.61
N GLN A 63 -14.47 1.57 -17.62
CA GLN A 63 -15.91 1.84 -17.67
C GLN A 63 -16.16 3.34 -17.81
N GLY A 64 -16.20 3.84 -19.05
CA GLY A 64 -16.42 5.26 -19.28
C GLY A 64 -16.47 5.70 -20.74
N THR A 65 -16.98 4.87 -21.65
CA THR A 65 -17.57 5.34 -22.93
C THR A 65 -18.61 4.32 -23.44
N ALA A 66 -19.77 4.26 -22.79
CA ALA A 66 -20.98 3.77 -23.45
C ALA A 66 -21.73 5.01 -23.98
N LYS A 67 -21.90 5.02 -25.30
CA LYS A 67 -22.54 6.06 -26.12
C LYS A 67 -24.01 6.27 -25.76
#